data_AF-A0A537K8N6-F1
#
_entry.id   AF-A0A537K8N6-F1
#
_cell.length_a   1.000
_cell.length_b   1.000
_cell.length_c   1.000
_cell.angle_alpha   90.00
_cell.angle_beta   90.00
_cell.angle_gamma   90.00
#
_symmetry.space_group_name_H-M   'P 1'
#
loop_
_entity.id
_entity.type
_entity.pdbx_description
1 polymer ?
#
loop_
_entity_poly.entity_id
_entity_poly.type
_entity_poly.pdbx_seq_one_letter_code
_entity_poly.pdbx_strand_id
1 'polypeptide(L)'
;MAQGNWKDTNGNFINAHGAGVLYDNGTYYMFGEIKKGKTWLVPGQNWECYRVPAGGISCYSSKNLTTWKYEGVAMTPIIGDSLNDIDTGKVIERPKVIYNKKTKKFVMWMHIDKKDYSFAHAGVAVSDNPIGPYKYLGSIQPNGQMSRDMTLFKDDDNKAYLIYSSESNNTMHVCLLSDDYLSPTKNWSRILVDRNREAPALFKNKDKYYLVTS
;
A
#
# COMPACT_ATOMS: atom_id res chain seq x y z
N MET A 1 15.19 19.64 10.59
CA MET A 1 14.12 18.90 9.90
C MET A 1 13.81 19.65 8.60
N ALA A 2 14.03 19.03 7.44
CA ALA A 2 13.76 19.66 6.16
C ALA A 2 12.26 19.96 6.06
N GLN A 3 11.88 21.22 6.16
CA GLN A 3 10.52 21.68 5.87
C GLN A 3 10.32 21.56 4.35
N GLY A 4 9.89 20.38 3.90
CA GLY A 4 9.70 20.11 2.49
C GLY A 4 8.53 20.92 1.94
N ASN A 5 8.84 21.92 1.10
CA ASN A 5 7.87 22.69 0.32
C ASN A 5 7.27 21.86 -0.84
N TRP A 6 6.95 20.58 -0.63
CA TRP A 6 6.43 19.73 -1.71
C TRP A 6 4.90 19.91 -1.82
N LYS A 7 4.53 20.87 -2.67
CA LYS A 7 3.15 21.27 -2.91
C LYS A 7 2.67 20.79 -4.27
N ASP A 8 1.37 20.51 -4.37
CA ASP A 8 0.67 20.24 -5.62
C ASP A 8 0.47 21.52 -6.45
N THR A 9 -0.10 21.38 -7.66
CA THR A 9 -0.41 22.49 -8.56
C THR A 9 -1.41 23.51 -7.99
N ASN A 10 -2.13 23.16 -6.92
CA ASN A 10 -3.08 24.03 -6.24
C ASN A 10 -2.45 24.70 -5.01
N GLY A 11 -1.15 24.47 -4.75
CA GLY A 11 -0.42 25.05 -3.63
C GLY A 11 -0.64 24.35 -2.29
N ASN A 12 -1.33 23.20 -2.26
CA ASN A 12 -1.52 22.41 -1.05
C ASN A 12 -0.35 21.44 -0.85
N PHE A 13 -0.01 21.14 0.39
CA PHE A 13 0.97 20.09 0.67
C PHE A 13 0.47 18.74 0.19
N ILE A 14 1.37 17.97 -0.45
CA ILE A 14 1.08 16.61 -0.89
C ILE A 14 0.86 15.73 0.35
N ASN A 15 -0.28 15.03 0.39
CA ASN A 15 -0.64 14.08 1.44
C ASN A 15 -0.80 12.69 0.80
N ALA A 16 0.34 12.03 0.60
CA ALA A 16 0.45 10.71 0.00
C ALA A 16 1.60 9.95 0.69
N HIS A 17 1.39 9.53 1.94
CA HIS A 17 2.42 8.83 2.72
C HIS A 17 2.54 7.35 2.31
N GLY A 18 3.70 6.73 2.57
CA GLY A 18 3.94 5.31 2.22
C GLY A 18 3.85 5.03 0.71
N ALA A 19 4.16 6.03 -0.11
CA ALA A 19 3.71 6.11 -1.49
C ALA A 19 4.10 4.94 -2.39
N GLY A 20 3.28 4.69 -3.41
CA GLY A 20 3.60 3.91 -4.59
C GLY A 20 3.38 4.75 -5.84
N VAL A 21 4.25 4.62 -6.85
CA VAL A 21 4.12 5.33 -8.13
C VAL A 21 3.89 4.32 -9.26
N LEU A 22 2.78 4.47 -9.96
CA LEU A 22 2.44 3.74 -11.18
C LEU A 22 2.76 4.61 -12.39
N TYR A 23 3.31 4.04 -13.46
CA TYR A 23 3.35 4.68 -14.77
C TYR A 23 2.35 4.01 -15.71
N ASP A 24 1.48 4.81 -16.32
CA ASP A 24 0.51 4.36 -17.31
C ASP A 24 0.31 5.43 -18.39
N ASN A 25 0.42 5.04 -19.66
CA ASN A 25 0.15 5.88 -20.83
C ASN A 25 0.77 7.29 -20.78
N GLY A 26 2.06 7.38 -20.44
CA GLY A 26 2.76 8.67 -20.39
C GLY A 26 2.48 9.50 -19.14
N THR A 27 1.87 8.92 -18.10
CA THR A 27 1.53 9.61 -16.85
C THR A 27 2.01 8.80 -15.65
N TYR A 28 2.59 9.48 -14.67
CA TYR A 28 2.89 8.92 -13.36
C TYR A 28 1.74 9.21 -12.40
N TYR A 29 1.32 8.21 -11.64
CA TYR A 29 0.28 8.30 -10.62
C TYR A 29 0.87 7.91 -9.28
N MET A 30 0.91 8.85 -8.34
CA MET A 30 1.38 8.63 -6.99
C MET A 30 0.19 8.41 -6.06
N PHE A 31 0.15 7.23 -5.44
CA PHE A 31 -0.84 6.85 -4.46
C PHE A 31 -0.22 6.83 -3.08
N GLY A 32 -0.93 7.32 -2.07
CA GLY A 32 -0.45 7.26 -0.71
C GLY A 32 -1.55 7.46 0.31
N GLU A 33 -1.22 7.17 1.56
CA GLU A 33 -2.13 7.32 2.69
C GLU A 33 -2.47 8.78 2.89
N ILE A 34 -3.74 9.07 3.16
CA ILE A 34 -4.18 10.38 3.63
C ILE A 34 -4.10 10.38 5.15
N LYS A 35 -3.13 11.12 5.70
CA LYS A 35 -3.01 11.37 7.14
C LYS A 35 -3.54 12.77 7.47
N LYS A 36 -4.76 12.86 8.00
CA LYS A 36 -5.40 14.14 8.34
C LYS A 36 -6.28 14.01 9.58
N GLY A 37 -6.06 14.89 10.56
CA GLY A 37 -6.89 14.97 11.77
C GLY A 37 -6.04 15.07 13.03
N LYS A 38 -6.70 14.93 14.19
CA LYS A 38 -6.03 14.92 15.48
C LYS A 38 -5.28 13.61 15.65
N THR A 39 -4.00 13.68 16.01
CA THR A 39 -3.21 12.52 16.40
C THR A 39 -3.55 12.08 17.82
N TRP A 40 -3.63 10.78 18.08
CA TRP A 40 -3.80 10.20 19.42
C TRP A 40 -2.86 9.03 19.66
N LEU A 41 -2.49 8.81 20.93
CA LEU A 41 -1.76 7.62 21.36
C LEU A 41 -2.76 6.49 21.65
N VAL A 42 -2.51 5.29 21.13
CA VAL A 42 -3.35 4.12 21.39
C VAL A 42 -3.10 3.63 22.82
N PRO A 43 -4.13 3.56 23.69
CA PRO A 43 -3.94 3.14 25.08
C PRO A 43 -3.43 1.70 25.22
N GLY A 44 -2.68 1.43 26.28
CA GLY A 44 -2.24 0.07 26.64
C GLY A 44 -1.11 -0.50 25.76
N GLN A 45 -0.49 0.33 24.91
CA GLN A 45 0.67 -0.06 24.11
C GLN A 45 1.96 0.20 24.88
N ASN A 46 2.96 -0.68 24.73
CA ASN A 46 4.30 -0.54 25.32
C ASN A 46 5.30 0.19 24.39
N TRP A 47 4.80 0.87 23.36
CA TRP A 47 5.57 1.60 22.35
C TRP A 47 4.78 2.81 21.84
N GLU A 48 5.43 3.69 21.06
CA GLU A 48 4.84 4.94 20.52
C GLU A 48 3.83 4.69 19.40
N CYS A 49 2.69 4.10 19.76
CA CYS A 49 1.63 3.72 18.84
C CYS A 49 0.68 4.91 18.58
N TYR A 50 1.16 5.90 17.84
CA TYR A 50 0.35 7.05 17.43
C TYR A 50 -0.55 6.73 16.23
N ARG A 51 -1.74 7.30 16.21
CA ARG A 51 -2.70 7.20 15.12
C ARG A 51 -3.28 8.55 14.74
N VAL A 52 -3.71 8.64 13.51
CA VAL A 52 -4.51 9.72 12.90
C VAL A 52 -5.61 9.02 12.10
N PRO A 53 -6.79 9.61 11.91
CA PRO A 53 -7.87 8.90 11.23
C PRO A 53 -7.41 8.50 9.81
N ALA A 54 -7.66 7.26 9.43
CA ALA A 54 -7.33 6.79 8.09
C ALA A 54 -8.20 7.54 7.07
N GLY A 55 -7.60 8.44 6.29
CA GLY A 55 -8.32 9.27 5.32
C GLY A 55 -8.59 8.57 3.99
N GLY A 56 -8.26 7.28 3.87
CA GLY A 56 -8.23 6.54 2.60
C GLY A 56 -6.92 6.76 1.85
N ILE A 57 -6.98 6.61 0.53
CA ILE A 57 -5.82 6.69 -0.37
C ILE A 57 -6.00 7.84 -1.34
N SER A 58 -5.06 8.79 -1.35
CA SER A 58 -5.00 9.88 -2.33
C SER A 58 -4.39 9.40 -3.64
N CYS A 59 -4.66 10.13 -4.72
CA CYS A 59 -3.95 10.01 -5.99
C CYS A 59 -3.52 11.39 -6.48
N TYR A 60 -2.27 11.47 -6.93
CA TYR A 60 -1.71 12.60 -7.65
C TYR A 60 -1.18 12.14 -9.00
N SER A 61 -1.30 12.97 -10.05
CA SER A 61 -0.74 12.67 -11.37
C SER A 61 0.39 13.63 -11.74
N SER A 62 1.35 13.15 -12.54
CA SER A 62 2.46 13.94 -13.04
C SER A 62 2.92 13.45 -14.41
N LYS A 63 3.42 14.37 -15.25
CA LYS A 63 4.11 14.05 -16.50
C LYS A 63 5.64 14.01 -16.35
N ASN A 64 6.18 14.57 -15.26
CA ASN A 64 7.60 14.87 -15.11
C ASN A 64 8.19 14.49 -13.73
N LEU A 65 7.40 13.84 -12.87
CA LEU A 65 7.74 13.42 -11.50
C LEU A 65 8.01 14.56 -10.50
N THR A 66 7.96 15.83 -10.92
CA THR A 66 8.24 16.99 -10.07
C THR A 66 7.01 17.84 -9.80
N THR A 67 6.15 18.04 -10.81
CA THR A 67 4.90 18.77 -10.71
C THR A 67 3.74 17.79 -10.57
N TRP A 68 3.00 17.87 -9.46
CA TRP A 68 1.94 16.91 -9.12
C TRP A 68 0.57 17.60 -9.08
N LYS A 69 -0.37 17.10 -9.87
CA LYS A 69 -1.78 17.49 -9.84
C LYS A 69 -2.53 16.57 -8.89
N TYR A 70 -3.31 17.11 -7.95
CA TYR A 70 -4.19 16.30 -7.12
C TYR A 70 -5.38 15.78 -7.95
N GLU A 71 -5.56 14.45 -8.01
CA GLU A 71 -6.65 13.80 -8.74
C GLU A 71 -7.81 13.39 -7.82
N GLY A 72 -7.64 13.51 -6.50
CA GLY A 72 -8.67 13.20 -5.51
C GLY A 72 -8.33 12.01 -4.61
N VAL A 73 -9.35 11.51 -3.93
CA VAL A 73 -9.27 10.30 -3.09
C VAL A 73 -9.59 9.11 -3.98
N ALA A 74 -8.57 8.32 -4.31
CA ALA A 74 -8.70 7.13 -5.15
C ALA A 74 -9.46 6.01 -4.44
N MET A 75 -9.30 5.84 -3.13
CA MET A 75 -10.08 4.91 -2.33
C MET A 75 -10.55 5.60 -1.05
N THR A 76 -11.86 5.78 -0.89
CA THR A 76 -12.45 6.42 0.29
C THR A 76 -12.48 5.47 1.48
N PRO A 77 -12.22 5.95 2.71
CA PRO A 77 -12.41 5.16 3.91
C PRO A 77 -13.91 5.04 4.24
N ILE A 78 -14.24 4.16 5.17
CA ILE A 78 -15.57 4.08 5.80
C ILE A 78 -15.55 4.87 7.11
N ILE A 79 -16.67 5.50 7.48
CA ILE A 79 -16.77 6.33 8.68
C ILE A 79 -17.80 5.72 9.62
N GLY A 80 -17.38 5.38 10.83
CA GLY A 80 -18.28 5.01 11.92
C GLY A 80 -18.74 3.55 11.90
N ASP A 81 -18.08 2.70 11.11
CA ASP A 81 -18.34 1.26 11.08
C ASP A 81 -17.07 0.50 11.51
N SER A 82 -16.90 0.36 12.83
CA SER A 82 -15.72 -0.30 13.41
C SER A 82 -15.51 -1.76 12.96
N LEU A 83 -16.54 -2.41 12.41
CA LEU A 83 -16.40 -3.76 11.86
C LEU A 83 -15.76 -3.73 10.47
N ASN A 84 -15.94 -2.64 9.73
CA ASN A 84 -15.38 -2.47 8.39
C ASN A 84 -13.86 -2.31 8.40
N ASP A 85 -13.15 -3.06 7.58
CA ASP A 85 -11.67 -3.07 7.52
C ASP A 85 -11.05 -1.71 7.19
N ILE A 86 -11.75 -0.87 6.44
CA ILE A 86 -11.28 0.44 5.99
C ILE A 86 -11.94 1.60 6.76
N ASP A 87 -12.40 1.35 7.99
CA ASP A 87 -12.93 2.40 8.85
C ASP A 87 -11.84 3.44 9.23
N THR A 88 -12.24 4.69 9.39
CA THR A 88 -11.33 5.79 9.79
C THR A 88 -10.59 5.55 11.11
N GLY A 89 -11.10 4.70 12.02
CA GLY A 89 -10.45 4.31 13.26
C GLY A 89 -9.43 3.17 13.10
N LYS A 90 -9.26 2.63 11.89
CA LYS A 90 -8.34 1.53 11.55
C LYS A 90 -7.09 2.05 10.82
N VAL A 91 -6.29 1.12 10.30
CA VAL A 91 -5.02 1.38 9.61
C VAL A 91 -5.16 0.98 8.16
N ILE A 92 -4.83 1.91 7.25
CA ILE A 92 -4.77 1.71 5.80
C ILE A 92 -3.42 2.27 5.35
N GLU A 93 -2.47 1.41 5.02
CA GLU A 93 -1.07 1.81 4.87
C GLU A 93 -0.40 1.29 3.58
N ARG A 94 0.62 2.01 3.13
CA ARG A 94 1.54 1.65 2.03
C ARG A 94 0.85 1.16 0.75
N PRO A 95 -0.16 1.85 0.20
CA PRO A 95 -0.84 1.42 -1.01
C PRO A 95 0.16 1.23 -2.17
N LYS A 96 -0.03 0.19 -2.97
CA LYS A 96 0.68 -0.06 -4.24
C LYS A 96 -0.33 -0.45 -5.30
N VAL A 97 -0.18 0.11 -6.49
CA VAL A 97 -1.08 -0.14 -7.63
C VAL A 97 -0.30 -0.71 -8.79
N ILE A 98 -0.82 -1.78 -9.39
CA ILE A 98 -0.33 -2.34 -10.66
C ILE A 98 -1.49 -2.56 -11.63
N TYR A 99 -1.22 -2.46 -12.93
CA TYR A 99 -2.21 -2.76 -13.97
C TYR A 99 -2.19 -4.24 -14.35
N ASN A 100 -3.35 -4.89 -14.34
CA ASN A 100 -3.55 -6.24 -14.83
C ASN A 100 -4.05 -6.23 -16.28
N LYS A 101 -3.24 -6.74 -17.21
CA LYS A 101 -3.56 -6.75 -18.65
C LYS A 101 -4.71 -7.70 -19.00
N LYS A 102 -4.89 -8.78 -18.24
CA LYS A 102 -5.90 -9.83 -18.50
C LYS A 102 -7.30 -9.34 -18.15
N THR A 103 -7.46 -8.72 -16.98
CA THR A 103 -8.74 -8.20 -16.49
C THR A 103 -8.99 -6.75 -16.91
N LYS A 104 -7.95 -6.07 -17.41
CA LYS A 104 -7.93 -4.64 -17.73
C LYS A 104 -8.25 -3.74 -16.53
N LYS A 105 -7.92 -4.21 -15.32
CA LYS A 105 -8.14 -3.48 -14.07
C LYS A 105 -6.83 -2.95 -13.50
N PHE A 106 -6.91 -1.83 -12.81
CA PHE A 106 -5.91 -1.40 -11.85
C PHE A 106 -6.20 -2.09 -10.52
N VAL A 107 -5.19 -2.77 -9.96
CA VAL A 107 -5.30 -3.53 -8.72
C VAL A 107 -4.42 -2.85 -7.68
N MET A 108 -5.04 -2.45 -6.58
CA MET A 108 -4.38 -1.87 -5.42
C MET A 108 -4.27 -2.92 -4.32
N TRP A 109 -3.07 -3.06 -3.75
CA TRP A 109 -2.86 -3.73 -2.47
C TRP A 109 -2.41 -2.73 -1.43
N MET A 110 -2.83 -2.93 -0.18
CA MET A 110 -2.45 -2.10 0.96
C MET A 110 -2.36 -2.94 2.23
N HIS A 111 -1.63 -2.45 3.24
CA HIS A 111 -1.71 -2.98 4.58
C HIS A 111 -3.00 -2.51 5.24
N ILE A 112 -3.76 -3.47 5.79
CA ILE A 112 -4.97 -3.26 6.57
C ILE A 112 -4.73 -3.76 8.00
N ASP A 113 -5.02 -2.91 8.98
CA ASP A 113 -4.86 -3.29 10.37
C ASP A 113 -5.87 -2.64 11.31
N LYS A 114 -5.92 -3.17 12.53
CA LYS A 114 -6.52 -2.48 13.67
C LYS A 114 -5.57 -1.40 14.18
N LYS A 115 -6.10 -0.49 15.00
CA LYS A 115 -5.34 0.56 15.66
C LYS A 115 -4.15 0.07 16.51
N ASP A 116 -4.03 -1.22 16.80
CA ASP A 116 -2.96 -1.83 17.61
C ASP A 116 -2.04 -2.77 16.80
N TYR A 117 -2.17 -2.82 15.48
CA TYR A 117 -1.41 -3.72 14.59
C TYR A 117 -1.60 -5.23 14.85
N SER A 118 -2.68 -5.61 15.54
CA SER A 118 -2.96 -7.01 15.88
C SER A 118 -3.66 -7.80 14.78
N PHE A 119 -4.19 -7.14 13.75
CA PHE A 119 -4.93 -7.80 12.66
C PHE A 119 -3.96 -8.31 11.59
N ALA A 120 -3.06 -7.46 11.09
CA ALA A 120 -2.02 -7.78 10.12
C ALA A 120 -2.54 -8.44 8.83
N HIS A 121 -3.41 -7.75 8.10
CA HIS A 121 -3.96 -8.21 6.81
C HIS A 121 -3.43 -7.40 5.62
N ALA A 122 -3.50 -7.99 4.44
CA ALA A 122 -3.32 -7.32 3.17
C ALA A 122 -4.70 -7.10 2.50
N GLY A 123 -5.06 -5.84 2.26
CA GLY A 123 -6.28 -5.43 1.58
C GLY A 123 -6.11 -5.40 0.06
N VAL A 124 -7.22 -5.63 -0.66
CA VAL A 124 -7.27 -5.57 -2.13
C VAL A 124 -8.40 -4.67 -2.59
N ALA A 125 -8.13 -3.81 -3.56
CA ALA A 125 -9.13 -2.99 -4.22
C ALA A 125 -8.89 -2.90 -5.74
N VAL A 126 -9.94 -2.65 -6.52
CA VAL A 126 -9.86 -2.62 -7.98
C VAL A 126 -10.55 -1.40 -8.58
N SER A 127 -10.04 -0.93 -9.72
CA SER A 127 -10.62 0.17 -10.50
C SER A 127 -10.46 -0.07 -12.00
N ASP A 128 -11.38 0.50 -12.79
CA ASP A 128 -11.26 0.62 -14.24
C ASP A 128 -10.36 1.79 -14.68
N ASN A 129 -10.17 2.78 -13.80
CA ASN A 129 -9.36 3.96 -14.06
C ASN A 129 -8.17 4.04 -13.09
N PRO A 130 -6.99 4.53 -13.52
CA PRO A 130 -5.82 4.61 -12.66
C PRO A 130 -6.10 5.47 -11.42
N ILE A 131 -6.86 6.56 -11.57
CA ILE A 131 -7.18 7.50 -10.49
C ILE A 131 -8.33 7.06 -9.57
N GLY A 132 -8.95 5.89 -9.82
CA GLY A 132 -10.12 5.42 -9.08
C GLY A 132 -11.47 5.84 -9.69
N PRO A 133 -12.57 5.72 -8.93
CA PRO A 133 -12.62 5.20 -7.57
C PRO A 133 -12.30 3.70 -7.52
N TYR A 134 -11.51 3.29 -6.53
CA TYR A 134 -11.20 1.89 -6.26
C TYR A 134 -12.29 1.29 -5.38
N LYS A 135 -12.86 0.17 -5.83
CA LYS A 135 -13.76 -0.66 -5.05
C LYS A 135 -12.93 -1.61 -4.19
N TYR A 136 -13.04 -1.45 -2.87
CA TYR A 136 -12.46 -2.39 -1.91
C TYR A 136 -13.17 -3.75 -1.98
N LEU A 137 -12.39 -4.83 -2.01
CA LEU A 137 -12.89 -6.20 -2.14
C LEU A 137 -12.81 -6.98 -0.82
N GLY A 138 -11.99 -6.52 0.12
CA GLY A 138 -11.72 -7.19 1.40
C GLY A 138 -10.23 -7.28 1.70
N SER A 139 -9.90 -7.95 2.80
CA SER A 139 -8.53 -8.22 3.21
C SER A 139 -8.29 -9.68 3.54
N ILE A 140 -7.03 -10.10 3.51
CA ILE A 140 -6.61 -11.47 3.77
C ILE A 140 -5.25 -11.51 4.47
N GLN A 141 -5.04 -12.50 5.33
CA GLN A 141 -3.70 -12.96 5.73
C GLN A 141 -3.17 -13.93 4.66
N PRO A 142 -2.21 -13.52 3.81
CA PRO A 142 -1.79 -14.35 2.69
C PRO A 142 -1.24 -15.69 3.16
N ASN A 143 -1.84 -16.79 2.68
CA ASN A 143 -1.51 -18.15 3.12
C ASN A 143 -1.61 -18.36 4.66
N GLY A 144 -2.51 -17.62 5.34
CA GLY A 144 -2.67 -17.67 6.79
C GLY A 144 -1.54 -16.99 7.57
N GLN A 145 -0.67 -16.24 6.88
CA GLN A 145 0.45 -15.53 7.49
C GLN A 145 0.12 -14.06 7.70
N MET A 146 0.66 -13.49 8.78
CA MET A 146 0.56 -12.05 9.06
C MET A 146 1.10 -11.25 7.87
N SER A 147 0.46 -10.13 7.53
CA SER A 147 0.98 -9.16 6.57
C SER A 147 0.90 -7.76 7.17
N ARG A 148 2.05 -7.11 7.35
CA ARG A 148 2.13 -5.70 7.73
C ARG A 148 2.75 -4.87 6.60
N ASP A 149 3.92 -4.27 6.85
CA ASP A 149 4.68 -3.53 5.85
C ASP A 149 4.81 -4.32 4.56
N MET A 150 4.29 -3.77 3.45
CA MET A 150 4.16 -4.50 2.19
C MET A 150 4.46 -3.65 0.96
N THR A 151 4.78 -4.35 -0.13
CA THR A 151 4.84 -3.80 -1.48
C THR A 151 4.40 -4.80 -2.54
N LEU A 152 4.20 -4.32 -3.77
CA LEU A 152 3.97 -5.16 -4.96
C LEU A 152 5.16 -5.08 -5.89
N PHE A 153 5.43 -6.18 -6.58
CA PHE A 153 6.35 -6.22 -7.71
C PHE A 153 5.71 -6.98 -8.86
N LYS A 154 5.69 -6.38 -10.05
CA LYS A 154 5.24 -7.03 -11.28
C LYS A 154 6.45 -7.26 -12.17
N ASP A 155 6.73 -8.51 -12.50
CA ASP A 155 7.86 -8.90 -13.34
C ASP A 155 7.52 -8.80 -14.83
N ASP A 156 8.55 -8.93 -15.66
CA ASP A 156 8.46 -8.80 -17.12
C ASP A 156 7.57 -9.88 -17.76
N ASP A 157 7.44 -11.04 -17.12
CA ASP A 157 6.56 -12.14 -17.53
C ASP A 157 5.07 -11.91 -17.17
N ASN A 158 4.74 -10.73 -16.63
CA ASN A 158 3.42 -10.36 -16.10
C ASN A 158 2.96 -11.17 -14.88
N LYS A 159 3.85 -11.89 -14.19
CA LYS A 159 3.54 -12.33 -12.82
C LYS A 159 3.68 -11.18 -11.85
N ALA A 160 2.83 -11.17 -10.84
CA ALA A 160 2.88 -10.20 -9.76
C ALA A 160 3.14 -10.91 -8.44
N TYR A 161 3.87 -10.23 -7.56
CA TYR A 161 4.29 -10.74 -6.26
C TYR A 161 3.93 -9.72 -5.19
N LEU A 162 3.40 -10.22 -4.07
CA LEU A 162 3.24 -9.48 -2.83
C LEU A 162 4.46 -9.77 -1.95
N ILE A 163 5.12 -8.72 -1.47
CA ILE A 163 6.28 -8.80 -0.59
C ILE A 163 5.91 -8.12 0.72
N TYR A 164 6.00 -8.81 1.84
CA TYR A 164 5.46 -8.32 3.10
C TYR A 164 6.21 -8.82 4.34
N SER A 165 6.29 -7.98 5.37
CA SER A 165 6.78 -8.36 6.69
C SER A 165 5.72 -9.21 7.41
N SER A 166 6.17 -10.34 7.96
CA SER A 166 5.34 -11.38 8.57
C SER A 166 5.97 -11.90 9.87
N GLU A 167 5.30 -12.84 10.55
CA GLU A 167 5.78 -13.51 11.76
C GLU A 167 6.24 -12.51 12.83
N SER A 168 5.33 -11.62 13.25
CA SER A 168 5.65 -10.52 14.17
C SER A 168 6.76 -9.59 13.65
N ASN A 169 6.77 -9.36 12.33
CA ASN A 169 7.75 -8.56 11.57
C ASN A 169 9.17 -9.15 11.58
N ASN A 170 9.36 -10.40 12.02
CA ASN A 170 10.68 -11.02 12.09
C ASN A 170 11.21 -11.52 10.74
N THR A 171 10.29 -11.93 9.87
CA THR A 171 10.59 -12.58 8.58
C THR A 171 9.83 -11.88 7.46
N MET A 172 10.46 -11.71 6.30
CA MET A 172 9.79 -11.18 5.11
C MET A 172 9.32 -12.33 4.22
N HIS A 173 8.12 -12.25 3.66
CA HIS A 173 7.59 -13.24 2.73
C HIS A 173 7.49 -12.64 1.33
N VAL A 174 7.62 -13.50 0.32
CA VAL A 174 7.30 -13.20 -1.07
C VAL A 174 6.28 -14.22 -1.54
N CYS A 175 5.13 -13.75 -2.03
CA CYS A 175 4.05 -14.59 -2.50
C CYS A 175 3.68 -14.25 -3.93
N LEU A 176 3.64 -15.24 -4.81
CA LEU A 176 3.08 -15.10 -6.15
C LEU A 176 1.56 -14.84 -6.04
N LEU A 177 1.04 -13.89 -6.79
CA LEU A 177 -0.39 -13.59 -6.91
C LEU A 177 -1.04 -14.37 -8.06
N SER A 178 -2.35 -14.58 -7.96
CA SER A 178 -3.18 -15.18 -9.03
C SER A 178 -3.12 -14.36 -10.33
N ASP A 179 -3.53 -14.95 -11.45
CA ASP A 179 -3.51 -14.30 -12.77
C ASP A 179 -4.25 -12.95 -12.85
N ASP A 180 -5.27 -12.75 -12.02
CA ASP A 180 -6.04 -11.51 -11.89
C ASP A 180 -5.44 -10.52 -10.87
N TYR A 181 -4.38 -10.93 -10.18
CA TYR A 181 -3.69 -10.26 -9.07
C TYR A 181 -4.54 -10.03 -7.82
N LEU A 182 -5.69 -10.69 -7.68
CA LEU A 182 -6.64 -10.42 -6.60
C LEU A 182 -6.45 -11.32 -5.37
N SER A 183 -5.63 -12.37 -5.47
CA SER A 183 -5.43 -13.32 -4.38
C SER A 183 -4.00 -13.86 -4.34
N PRO A 184 -3.48 -14.24 -3.17
CA PRO A 184 -2.21 -14.95 -3.07
C PRO A 184 -2.38 -16.39 -3.55
N THR A 185 -1.38 -16.90 -4.25
CA THR A 185 -1.29 -18.34 -4.56
C THR A 185 -0.61 -19.10 -3.42
N LYS A 186 -0.58 -20.43 -3.52
CA LYS A 186 0.18 -21.29 -2.62
C LYS A 186 1.69 -21.29 -2.89
N ASN A 187 2.16 -20.57 -3.92
CA ASN A 187 3.58 -20.42 -4.24
C ASN A 187 4.13 -19.19 -3.52
N TRP A 188 4.77 -19.42 -2.38
CA TRP A 188 5.37 -18.36 -1.58
C TRP A 188 6.64 -18.86 -0.90
N SER A 189 7.45 -17.93 -0.40
CA SER A 189 8.70 -18.25 0.30
C SER A 189 8.98 -17.26 1.42
N ARG A 190 9.61 -17.75 2.47
CA ARG A 190 10.22 -16.94 3.52
C ARG A 190 11.58 -16.45 3.01
N ILE A 191 11.82 -15.15 3.09
CA ILE A 191 13.08 -14.49 2.78
C ILE A 191 13.50 -13.65 3.99
N LEU A 192 14.80 -13.39 4.16
CA LEU A 192 15.31 -12.58 5.27
C LEU A 192 14.77 -13.04 6.64
N VAL A 193 14.81 -14.35 6.88
CA VAL A 193 14.34 -15.00 8.12
C VAL A 193 15.10 -14.44 9.33
N ASP A 194 14.36 -14.05 10.35
CA ASP A 194 14.87 -13.48 11.61
C ASP A 194 15.78 -12.26 11.42
N ARG A 195 15.41 -11.38 10.47
CA ARG A 195 16.15 -10.15 10.15
C ARG A 195 15.41 -8.86 10.48
N ASN A 196 14.17 -8.94 10.94
CA ASN A 196 13.37 -7.77 11.35
C ASN A 196 13.32 -6.66 10.29
N ARG A 197 13.20 -7.04 9.01
CA ARG A 197 13.21 -6.09 7.89
C ARG A 197 11.80 -5.63 7.57
N GLU A 198 11.66 -4.32 7.36
CA GLU A 198 10.38 -3.66 7.09
C GLU A 198 10.49 -2.74 5.85
N ALA A 199 9.40 -2.06 5.51
CA ALA A 199 9.29 -1.12 4.40
C ALA A 199 9.88 -1.62 3.06
N PRO A 200 9.47 -2.81 2.55
CA PRO A 200 10.08 -3.37 1.35
C PRO A 200 9.82 -2.50 0.11
N ALA A 201 10.86 -2.31 -0.70
CA ALA A 201 10.77 -1.78 -2.06
C ALA A 201 11.63 -2.66 -2.98
N LEU A 202 10.97 -3.36 -3.91
CA LEU A 202 11.60 -4.30 -4.83
C LEU A 202 11.61 -3.72 -6.26
N PHE A 203 12.77 -3.78 -6.92
CA PHE A 203 12.88 -3.47 -8.34
C PHE A 203 13.87 -4.43 -9.02
N LYS A 204 13.83 -4.45 -10.35
CA LYS A 204 14.70 -5.28 -11.18
C LYS A 204 15.57 -4.41 -12.07
N ASN A 205 16.83 -4.76 -12.22
CA ASN A 205 17.77 -4.11 -13.13
C ASN A 205 18.78 -5.12 -13.66
N LYS A 206 18.95 -5.21 -14.99
CA LYS A 206 19.87 -6.15 -15.66
C LYS A 206 19.75 -7.59 -15.11
N ASP A 207 18.53 -8.12 -15.12
CA ASP A 207 18.16 -9.47 -14.67
C ASP A 207 18.47 -9.79 -13.18
N LYS A 208 18.71 -8.76 -12.37
CA LYS A 208 18.89 -8.89 -10.93
C LYS A 208 17.77 -8.18 -10.18
N TYR A 209 17.31 -8.82 -9.11
CA TYR A 209 16.33 -8.28 -8.18
C TYR A 209 17.05 -7.56 -7.03
N TYR A 210 16.59 -6.35 -6.72
CA TYR A 210 17.12 -5.49 -5.67
C TYR A 210 16.01 -5.18 -4.68
N LEU A 211 16.21 -5.57 -3.42
CA LEU A 211 15.27 -5.34 -2.34
C LEU A 211 15.87 -4.32 -1.36
N VAL A 212 15.21 -3.18 -1.23
CA VAL A 212 15.52 -2.15 -0.24
C VAL A 212 14.54 -2.27 0.92
N THR A 213 15.04 -2.21 2.15
CA THR A 213 14.27 -2.38 3.40
C THR A 213 14.83 -1.46 4.48
N SER A 214 14.06 -1.16 5.53
CA SER A 214 14.54 -0.47 6.75
C SER A 214 14.99 -1.45 7.82
#